data_AF-A0A385SXX7-F1
#
_entry.id   AF-A0A385SXX7-F1
#
_cell.length_a   1.000
_cell.length_b   1.000
_cell.length_c   1.000
_cell.angle_alpha   90.00
_cell.angle_beta   90.00
_cell.angle_gamma   90.00
#
_symmetry.space_group_name_H-M   'P 1'
#
loop_
_entity.id
_entity.type
_entity.pdbx_description
1 polymer ?
#
loop_
_entity_poly.entity_id
_entity_poly.type
_entity_poly.pdbx_seq_one_letter_code
_entity_poly.pdbx_strand_id
1 'polypeptide(L)'
;MGGGVVALTILSGAMLSSFRESEPAAENTAPVVRMTLPAANAKFQWNAMVNYTIHVNDKEDGNSEYDEIAPHEVLLQVLFLSDSAQLQAYRSERSKTEPEPEALLTMTTLPCFNCHTANDKLIGPSFQQIAAKYPYSASMEDALSKKIIGGSLGTWGNIPMPPHPEVQAVQAKEIARWILKSNKDADHFYLTGISGAFKTRMKPVKDAGKGVYLLRASYTDHGLKDNPQQRKRGQYTLMLKN
;
A
#
# COMPACT_ATOMS: atom_id res chain seq x y z
N MET A 1 -10.60 85.35 -23.08
CA MET A 1 -11.49 84.30 -23.62
C MET A 1 -10.71 83.56 -24.71
N GLY A 2 -10.53 82.23 -24.55
CA GLY A 2 -9.86 81.31 -25.50
C GLY A 2 -8.34 81.51 -25.57
N GLY A 3 -7.46 80.54 -25.32
CA GLY A 3 -7.56 79.09 -25.45
C GLY A 3 -6.46 78.66 -26.41
N GLY A 4 -5.37 78.07 -25.90
CA GLY A 4 -4.23 77.63 -26.70
C GLY A 4 -3.33 76.70 -25.89
N VAL A 5 -3.56 75.40 -26.02
CA VAL A 5 -2.81 74.31 -25.39
C VAL A 5 -1.58 74.02 -26.26
N VAL A 6 -0.38 73.97 -25.67
CA VAL A 6 0.81 73.39 -26.30
C VAL A 6 1.14 72.10 -25.55
N ALA A 7 1.09 70.99 -26.29
CA ALA A 7 1.36 69.65 -25.83
C ALA A 7 2.84 69.46 -25.46
N LEU A 8 3.09 68.89 -24.28
CA LEU A 8 4.41 68.41 -23.85
C LEU A 8 4.46 66.90 -24.08
N THR A 9 5.08 66.47 -25.18
CA THR A 9 5.39 65.05 -25.44
C THR A 9 6.50 64.59 -24.49
N ILE A 10 6.14 63.79 -23.48
CA ILE A 10 7.09 63.02 -22.69
C ILE A 10 7.18 61.63 -23.32
N LEU A 11 8.30 61.32 -23.98
CA LEU A 11 8.65 59.94 -24.35
C LEU A 11 8.95 59.17 -23.06
N SER A 12 8.01 58.37 -22.58
CA SER A 12 8.28 57.35 -21.58
C SER A 12 8.70 56.05 -22.28
N GLY A 13 9.98 55.73 -22.19
CA GLY A 13 10.51 54.44 -22.60
C GLY A 13 9.91 53.33 -21.72
N ALA A 14 9.07 52.49 -22.31
CA ALA A 14 8.55 51.30 -21.66
C ALA A 14 9.67 50.24 -21.62
N MET A 15 10.22 50.01 -20.43
CA MET A 15 10.95 48.78 -20.10
C MET A 15 9.95 47.62 -20.16
N LEU A 16 10.12 46.73 -21.14
CA LEU A 16 9.46 45.42 -21.18
C LEU A 16 10.12 44.51 -20.15
N SER A 17 9.73 44.66 -18.89
CA SER A 17 10.02 43.66 -17.86
C SER A 17 9.15 42.43 -18.14
N SER A 18 9.76 41.33 -18.62
CA SER A 18 9.02 40.07 -18.73
C SER A 18 8.72 39.55 -17.32
N PHE A 19 7.50 39.77 -16.85
CA PHE A 19 6.98 39.05 -15.70
C PHE A 19 6.75 37.60 -16.13
N ARG A 20 7.73 36.74 -15.85
CA ARG A 20 7.50 35.30 -15.82
C ARG A 20 6.92 35.02 -14.44
N GLU A 21 5.59 35.15 -14.31
CA GLU A 21 4.88 34.64 -13.15
C GLU A 21 5.24 33.16 -13.07
N SER A 22 6.05 32.76 -12.09
CA SER A 22 6.34 31.36 -11.84
C SER A 22 5.02 30.72 -11.43
N GLU A 23 4.44 29.87 -12.27
CA GLU A 23 3.33 29.03 -11.86
C GLU A 23 3.72 28.35 -10.53
N PRO A 24 2.85 28.39 -9.50
CA PRO A 24 3.13 27.71 -8.26
C PRO A 24 3.37 26.23 -8.59
N ALA A 25 4.50 25.69 -8.12
CA ALA A 25 4.84 24.29 -8.34
C ALA A 25 3.65 23.41 -7.96
N ALA A 26 3.21 22.54 -8.88
CA ALA A 26 2.08 21.66 -8.64
C ALA A 26 2.37 20.83 -7.37
N GLU A 27 1.56 21.02 -6.33
CA GLU A 27 1.71 20.25 -5.09
C GLU A 27 1.13 18.85 -5.29
N ASN A 28 1.88 17.81 -4.88
CA ASN A 28 1.39 16.44 -4.91
C ASN A 28 0.07 16.30 -4.12
N THR A 29 -0.90 15.54 -4.61
CA THR A 29 -2.15 15.30 -3.89
C THR A 29 -2.16 13.92 -3.25
N ALA A 30 -2.95 13.71 -2.20
CA ALA A 30 -3.04 12.38 -1.60
C ALA A 30 -4.09 11.55 -2.35
N PRO A 31 -3.81 10.28 -2.67
CA PRO A 31 -4.74 9.47 -3.44
C PRO A 31 -6.03 9.20 -2.66
N VAL A 32 -7.14 9.16 -3.38
CA VAL A 32 -8.45 8.84 -2.83
C VAL A 32 -8.72 7.36 -3.01
N VAL A 33 -8.66 6.61 -1.91
CA VAL A 33 -8.97 5.17 -1.88
C VAL A 33 -10.40 4.95 -1.39
N ARG A 34 -11.15 4.07 -2.04
CA ARG A 34 -12.51 3.67 -1.66
C ARG A 34 -12.70 2.17 -1.80
N MET A 35 -13.62 1.61 -1.02
CA MET A 35 -14.07 0.23 -1.18
C MET A 35 -15.57 0.21 -1.49
N THR A 36 -15.96 -0.57 -2.51
CA THR A 36 -17.37 -0.79 -2.87
C THR A 36 -17.87 -2.15 -2.41
N LEU A 37 -16.96 -3.14 -2.37
CA LEU A 37 -17.20 -4.43 -1.73
C LEU A 37 -16.16 -4.67 -0.63
N PRO A 38 -16.57 -5.27 0.51
CA PRO A 38 -17.96 -5.48 0.91
C PRO A 38 -18.71 -4.16 1.13
N ALA A 39 -20.06 -4.20 1.17
CA ALA A 39 -20.84 -3.02 1.49
C ALA A 39 -20.46 -2.45 2.87
N ALA A 40 -20.58 -1.14 3.04
CA ALA A 40 -20.32 -0.49 4.32
C ALA A 40 -21.19 -1.11 5.43
N ASN A 41 -20.57 -1.48 6.55
CA ASN A 41 -21.20 -2.18 7.69
C ASN A 41 -21.75 -3.58 7.38
N ALA A 42 -21.33 -4.21 6.28
CA ALA A 42 -21.69 -5.59 5.99
C ALA A 42 -21.30 -6.52 7.15
N LYS A 43 -22.11 -7.56 7.36
CA LYS A 43 -21.76 -8.63 8.27
C LYS A 43 -20.90 -9.68 7.57
N PHE A 44 -19.99 -10.32 8.30
CA PHE A 44 -19.28 -11.48 7.78
C PHE A 44 -19.87 -12.78 8.33
N GLN A 45 -19.71 -13.85 7.56
CA GLN A 45 -20.00 -15.22 7.98
C GLN A 45 -18.68 -15.95 8.26
N TRP A 46 -18.69 -16.89 9.20
CA TRP A 46 -17.53 -17.74 9.48
C TRP A 46 -17.29 -18.72 8.34
N ASN A 47 -16.01 -19.01 8.05
CA ASN A 47 -15.56 -19.93 7.01
C ASN A 47 -16.14 -19.60 5.62
N ALA A 48 -16.37 -18.32 5.33
CA ALA A 48 -16.99 -17.83 4.11
C ALA A 48 -16.02 -16.98 3.30
N MET A 49 -16.23 -16.94 1.98
CA MET A 49 -15.50 -16.03 1.11
C MET A 49 -16.06 -14.61 1.25
N VAL A 50 -15.16 -13.64 1.38
CA VAL A 50 -15.47 -12.21 1.38
C VAL A 50 -14.80 -11.60 0.17
N ASN A 51 -15.61 -11.17 -0.79
CA ASN A 51 -15.14 -10.47 -1.99
C ASN A 51 -14.87 -9.01 -1.65
N TYR A 52 -13.84 -8.43 -2.26
CA TYR A 52 -13.51 -7.02 -2.14
C TYR A 52 -13.34 -6.37 -3.51
N THR A 53 -13.62 -5.07 -3.55
CA THR A 53 -13.35 -4.20 -4.69
C THR A 53 -12.93 -2.84 -4.17
N ILE A 54 -11.74 -2.42 -4.59
CA ILE A 54 -11.06 -1.19 -4.20
C ILE A 54 -10.96 -0.31 -5.45
N HIS A 55 -11.23 0.97 -5.27
CA HIS A 55 -11.07 2.00 -6.28
C HIS A 55 -10.07 3.02 -5.78
N VAL A 56 -9.15 3.41 -6.63
CA VAL A 56 -8.13 4.42 -6.36
C VAL A 56 -8.22 5.49 -7.43
N ASN A 57 -8.30 6.74 -6.99
CA ASN A 57 -8.20 7.90 -7.85
C ASN A 57 -7.15 8.83 -7.28
N ASP A 58 -6.13 9.10 -8.08
CA ASP A 58 -5.06 10.02 -7.79
C ASP A 58 -4.96 11.05 -8.92
N LYS A 59 -4.51 12.27 -8.61
CA LYS A 59 -4.40 13.32 -9.63
C LYS A 59 -3.14 13.15 -10.47
N GLU A 60 -2.09 12.61 -9.88
CA GLU A 60 -0.78 12.44 -10.49
C GLU A 60 -0.65 11.09 -11.20
N ASP A 61 -1.17 10.02 -10.58
CA ASP A 61 -1.05 8.64 -11.05
C ASP A 61 -2.28 8.13 -11.83
N GLY A 62 -3.40 8.87 -11.80
CA GLY A 62 -4.62 8.54 -12.54
C GLY A 62 -5.63 7.70 -11.76
N ASN A 63 -6.41 6.88 -12.46
CA ASN A 63 -7.55 6.16 -11.89
C ASN A 63 -7.50 4.65 -12.20
N SER A 64 -7.73 3.85 -11.16
CA SER A 64 -7.77 2.38 -11.25
C SER A 64 -8.86 1.82 -12.17
N GLU A 65 -9.94 2.57 -12.43
CA GLU A 65 -11.01 2.14 -13.34
C GLU A 65 -10.59 2.16 -14.82
N TYR A 66 -9.53 2.90 -15.15
CA TYR A 66 -8.99 3.01 -16.51
C TYR A 66 -7.63 2.32 -16.67
N ASP A 67 -7.29 1.42 -15.74
CA ASP A 67 -6.01 0.69 -15.71
C ASP A 67 -4.76 1.60 -15.63
N GLU A 68 -4.92 2.85 -15.18
CA GLU A 68 -3.80 3.80 -15.02
C GLU A 68 -2.99 3.52 -13.74
N ILE A 69 -3.63 2.94 -12.73
CA ILE A 69 -2.98 2.48 -11.49
C ILE A 69 -2.81 0.97 -11.54
N ALA A 70 -1.58 0.51 -11.34
CA ALA A 70 -1.28 -0.91 -11.41
C ALA A 70 -1.89 -1.66 -10.22
N PRO A 71 -2.71 -2.72 -10.43
CA PRO A 71 -3.42 -3.38 -9.32
C PRO A 71 -2.52 -3.91 -8.21
N HIS A 72 -1.30 -4.33 -8.55
CA HIS A 72 -0.34 -4.89 -7.60
C HIS A 72 0.25 -3.85 -6.64
N GLU A 73 0.03 -2.55 -6.90
CA GLU A 73 0.40 -1.44 -6.02
C GLU A 73 -0.69 -1.06 -5.01
N VAL A 74 -1.90 -1.59 -5.20
CA VAL A 74 -3.00 -1.41 -4.26
C VAL A 74 -2.95 -2.51 -3.21
N LEU A 75 -2.86 -2.13 -1.94
CA LEU A 75 -2.77 -3.05 -0.81
C LEU A 75 -4.11 -3.19 -0.10
N LEU A 76 -4.40 -4.40 0.36
CA LEU A 76 -5.47 -4.69 1.31
C LEU A 76 -4.88 -5.39 2.53
N GLN A 77 -4.86 -4.69 3.66
CA GLN A 77 -4.62 -5.28 4.97
C GLN A 77 -5.92 -5.87 5.51
N VAL A 78 -5.88 -7.14 5.89
CA VAL A 78 -6.99 -7.84 6.57
C VAL A 78 -6.55 -8.14 7.99
N LEU A 79 -7.29 -7.62 8.96
CA LEU A 79 -7.06 -7.81 10.38
C LEU A 79 -8.31 -8.36 11.06
N PHE A 80 -8.22 -9.54 11.68
CA PHE A 80 -9.28 -10.11 12.51
C PHE A 80 -9.01 -9.83 13.98
N LEU A 81 -10.00 -9.29 14.68
CA LEU A 81 -9.97 -9.02 16.11
C LEU A 81 -11.05 -9.85 16.83
N SER A 82 -10.64 -10.65 17.81
CA SER A 82 -11.54 -11.59 18.51
C SER A 82 -12.24 -11.00 19.73
N ASP A 83 -11.71 -9.91 20.30
CA ASP A 83 -12.23 -9.35 21.55
C ASP A 83 -12.27 -7.81 21.56
N SER A 84 -12.98 -7.26 22.55
CA SER A 84 -13.16 -5.83 22.71
C SER A 84 -11.89 -5.09 23.13
N ALA A 85 -10.93 -5.76 23.77
CA ALA A 85 -9.66 -5.15 24.17
C ALA A 85 -8.76 -4.91 22.96
N GLN A 86 -8.67 -5.89 22.05
CA GLN A 86 -7.99 -5.75 20.76
C GLN A 86 -8.59 -4.63 19.91
N LEU A 87 -9.92 -4.51 19.87
CA LEU A 87 -10.59 -3.42 19.16
C LEU A 87 -10.30 -2.04 19.79
N GLN A 88 -10.21 -1.97 21.11
CA GLN A 88 -9.82 -0.74 21.81
C GLN A 88 -8.37 -0.36 21.52
N ALA A 89 -7.45 -1.34 21.59
CA ALA A 89 -6.04 -1.16 21.25
C ALA A 89 -5.88 -0.64 19.81
N TYR A 90 -6.51 -1.29 18.83
CA TYR A 90 -6.52 -0.84 17.43
C TYR A 90 -7.05 0.58 17.28
N ARG A 91 -8.12 0.96 17.99
CA ARG A 91 -8.67 2.32 17.94
C ARG A 91 -7.72 3.36 18.51
N SER A 92 -6.99 3.02 19.57
CA SER A 92 -5.98 3.91 20.17
C SER A 92 -4.75 4.06 19.28
N GLU A 93 -4.37 3.01 18.54
CA GLU A 93 -3.28 3.05 17.59
C GLU A 93 -3.68 3.77 16.29
N ARG A 94 -4.95 3.67 15.86
CA ARG A 94 -5.47 4.36 14.66
C ARG A 94 -5.31 5.88 14.70
N SER A 95 -5.24 6.50 15.88
CA SER A 95 -4.97 7.95 15.96
C SER A 95 -3.55 8.31 15.51
N LYS A 96 -2.67 7.32 15.38
CA LYS A 96 -1.33 7.44 14.81
C LYS A 96 -1.41 7.01 13.35
N THR A 97 -1.15 7.92 12.44
CA THR A 97 -0.89 7.58 11.03
C THR A 97 0.44 6.82 10.98
N GLU A 98 0.39 5.51 11.18
CA GLU A 98 1.57 4.66 10.98
C GLU A 98 1.89 4.60 9.47
N PRO A 99 3.13 4.88 9.06
CA PRO A 99 3.53 4.75 7.67
C PRO A 99 3.35 3.31 7.20
N GLU A 100 3.08 3.12 5.89
CA GLU A 100 3.16 1.78 5.29
C GLU A 100 4.57 1.24 5.55
N PRO A 101 4.74 -0.01 6.00
CA PRO A 101 6.07 -0.60 6.08
C PRO A 101 6.81 -0.43 4.73
N GLU A 102 8.02 0.16 4.75
CA GLU A 102 8.81 0.41 3.52
C GLU A 102 9.03 -0.88 2.70
N ALA A 103 9.10 -2.02 3.40
CA ALA A 103 9.13 -3.34 2.81
C ALA A 103 7.92 -3.60 1.88
N LEU A 104 6.70 -3.24 2.30
CA LEU A 104 5.50 -3.41 1.48
C LEU A 104 5.55 -2.53 0.25
N LEU A 105 5.97 -1.27 0.37
CA LEU A 105 6.14 -0.38 -0.78
C LEU A 105 7.13 -0.95 -1.80
N THR A 106 8.24 -1.52 -1.33
CA THR A 106 9.23 -2.16 -2.21
C THR A 106 8.66 -3.44 -2.84
N MET A 107 7.92 -4.24 -2.09
CA MET A 107 7.31 -5.50 -2.57
C MET A 107 6.19 -5.25 -3.57
N THR A 108 5.52 -4.11 -3.49
CA THR A 108 4.49 -3.72 -4.45
C THR A 108 5.09 -3.11 -5.71
N THR A 109 6.25 -2.46 -5.68
CA THR A 109 6.91 -2.00 -6.93
C THR A 109 7.63 -3.13 -7.67
N LEU A 110 8.08 -4.15 -6.95
CA LEU A 110 8.78 -5.32 -7.49
C LEU A 110 7.95 -6.56 -7.17
N PRO A 111 6.87 -6.83 -7.93
CA PRO A 111 5.64 -7.46 -7.46
C PRO A 111 5.83 -8.87 -6.87
N CYS A 112 6.31 -8.93 -5.63
CA CYS A 112 6.55 -10.15 -4.86
C CYS A 112 5.23 -10.93 -4.72
N PHE A 113 4.12 -10.19 -4.64
CA PHE A 113 2.76 -10.69 -4.53
C PHE A 113 2.25 -11.44 -5.77
N ASN A 114 2.91 -11.32 -6.92
CA ASN A 114 2.56 -12.10 -8.11
C ASN A 114 2.99 -13.57 -7.99
N CYS A 115 3.99 -13.88 -7.15
CA CYS A 115 4.50 -15.24 -6.95
C CYS A 115 4.26 -15.77 -5.54
N HIS A 116 4.15 -14.88 -4.56
CA HIS A 116 3.94 -15.19 -3.15
C HIS A 116 2.60 -14.62 -2.69
N THR A 117 1.88 -15.35 -1.85
CA THR A 117 0.69 -14.82 -1.16
C THR A 117 0.90 -14.82 0.34
N ALA A 118 -0.01 -14.22 1.08
CA ALA A 118 0.07 -14.24 2.54
C ALA A 118 0.04 -15.67 3.12
N ASN A 119 -0.96 -16.47 2.73
CA ASN A 119 -1.31 -17.70 3.44
C ASN A 119 -1.09 -18.97 2.61
N ASP A 120 -1.35 -18.93 1.30
CA ASP A 120 -1.33 -20.10 0.44
C ASP A 120 -0.17 -20.09 -0.56
N LYS A 121 0.29 -21.28 -0.94
CA LYS A 121 1.29 -21.42 -2.01
C LYS A 121 0.66 -20.97 -3.33
N LEU A 122 1.35 -20.11 -4.07
CA LEU A 122 0.99 -19.74 -5.45
C LEU A 122 2.02 -20.33 -6.41
N ILE A 123 3.07 -19.58 -6.74
CA ILE A 123 4.23 -20.09 -7.46
C ILE A 123 5.31 -20.43 -6.43
N GLY A 124 5.65 -19.43 -5.62
CA GLY A 124 6.47 -19.55 -4.44
C GLY A 124 5.67 -19.96 -3.20
N PRO A 125 6.37 -20.26 -2.08
CA PRO A 125 5.72 -20.48 -0.79
C PRO A 125 4.99 -19.22 -0.32
N SER A 126 4.00 -19.37 0.54
CA SER A 126 3.38 -18.20 1.18
C SER A 126 4.35 -17.49 2.13
N PHE A 127 4.13 -16.20 2.38
CA PHE A 127 4.92 -15.46 3.38
C PHE A 127 4.78 -16.09 4.77
N GLN A 128 3.60 -16.62 5.11
CA GLN A 128 3.39 -17.39 6.33
C GLN A 128 4.24 -18.67 6.36
N GLN A 129 4.33 -19.42 5.26
CA GLN A 129 5.19 -20.61 5.19
C GLN A 129 6.66 -20.25 5.40
N ILE A 130 7.13 -19.15 4.81
CA ILE A 130 8.50 -18.65 5.02
C ILE A 130 8.72 -18.29 6.49
N ALA A 131 7.81 -17.51 7.09
CA ALA A 131 7.87 -17.10 8.49
C ALA A 131 7.77 -18.25 9.49
N ALA A 132 7.08 -19.34 9.13
CA ALA A 132 6.98 -20.55 9.92
C ALA A 132 8.23 -21.43 9.82
N LYS A 133 8.87 -21.49 8.64
CA LYS A 133 10.08 -22.30 8.41
C LYS A 133 11.32 -21.70 9.06
N TYR A 134 11.47 -20.38 9.03
CA TYR A 134 12.69 -19.71 9.46
C TYR A 134 12.49 -18.94 10.77
N PRO A 135 13.45 -18.99 11.71
CA PRO A 135 13.39 -18.19 12.92
C PRO A 135 13.53 -16.70 12.60
N TYR A 136 12.88 -15.86 13.40
CA TYR A 136 13.06 -14.41 13.30
C TYR A 136 14.36 -14.02 13.99
N SER A 137 15.42 -13.76 13.21
CA SER A 137 16.74 -13.35 13.71
C SER A 137 17.48 -12.52 12.65
N ALA A 138 18.39 -11.65 13.08
CA ALA A 138 19.20 -10.84 12.17
C ALA A 138 19.99 -11.67 11.14
N SER A 139 20.50 -12.84 11.56
CA SER A 139 21.19 -13.77 10.66
C SER A 139 20.26 -14.32 9.57
N MET A 140 18.99 -14.60 9.88
CA MET A 140 18.02 -15.03 8.87
C MET A 140 17.51 -13.90 8.00
N GLU A 141 17.39 -12.68 8.54
CA GLU A 141 17.16 -11.49 7.70
C GLU A 141 18.25 -11.37 6.62
N ASP A 142 19.53 -11.53 7.01
CA ASP A 142 20.67 -11.47 6.08
C ASP A 142 20.74 -12.65 5.10
N ALA A 143 20.32 -13.85 5.52
CA ALA A 143 20.30 -15.02 4.65
C ALA A 143 19.19 -14.93 3.60
N LEU A 144 17.99 -14.47 4.00
CA LEU A 144 16.85 -14.30 3.10
C LEU A 144 17.03 -13.09 2.17
N SER A 145 17.65 -12.00 2.63
CA SER A 145 17.93 -10.84 1.76
C SER A 145 18.83 -11.23 0.58
N LYS A 146 19.85 -12.06 0.81
CA LYS A 146 20.72 -12.61 -0.25
C LYS A 146 19.94 -13.48 -1.23
N LYS A 147 18.94 -14.24 -0.76
CA LYS A 147 18.04 -15.03 -1.62
C LYS A 147 17.12 -14.16 -2.45
N ILE A 148 16.61 -13.05 -1.89
CA ILE A 148 15.79 -12.08 -2.65
C ILE A 148 16.61 -11.50 -3.79
N ILE A 149 17.82 -11.01 -3.52
CA ILE A 149 18.68 -10.38 -4.54
C ILE A 149 19.20 -11.41 -5.56
N GLY A 150 19.71 -12.55 -5.08
CA GLY A 150 20.38 -13.55 -5.93
C GLY A 150 19.48 -14.64 -6.50
N GLY A 151 18.18 -14.64 -6.17
CA GLY A 151 17.27 -15.73 -6.47
C GLY A 151 17.44 -16.94 -5.55
N SER A 152 16.57 -17.93 -5.71
CA SER A 152 16.62 -19.15 -4.90
C SER A 152 16.06 -20.36 -5.65
N LEU A 153 16.66 -21.54 -5.44
CA LEU A 153 16.21 -22.82 -5.99
C LEU A 153 16.35 -23.93 -4.93
N GLY A 154 15.52 -24.99 -5.04
CA GLY A 154 15.66 -26.25 -4.29
C GLY A 154 15.01 -26.25 -2.91
N THR A 155 15.01 -25.13 -2.18
CA THR A 155 14.47 -25.10 -0.80
C THR A 155 12.96 -25.31 -0.71
N TRP A 156 12.22 -24.90 -1.74
CA TRP A 156 10.75 -24.95 -1.78
C TRP A 156 10.22 -25.77 -2.98
N GLY A 157 11.12 -26.48 -3.67
CA GLY A 157 10.85 -27.24 -4.88
C GLY A 157 11.77 -26.85 -6.04
N ASN A 158 11.39 -27.29 -7.24
CA ASN A 158 12.21 -27.19 -8.45
C ASN A 158 11.94 -25.93 -9.28
N ILE A 159 11.00 -25.08 -8.86
CA ILE A 159 10.72 -23.80 -9.52
C ILE A 159 11.69 -22.76 -8.93
N PRO A 160 12.58 -22.16 -9.73
CA PRO A 160 13.48 -21.11 -9.24
C PRO A 160 12.72 -19.81 -9.01
N MET A 161 13.03 -19.12 -7.92
CA MET A 161 12.73 -17.71 -7.74
C MET A 161 13.80 -16.89 -8.48
N PRO A 162 13.43 -16.04 -9.47
CA PRO A 162 14.38 -15.19 -10.17
C PRO A 162 15.14 -14.24 -9.23
N PRO A 163 16.36 -13.80 -9.61
CA PRO A 163 17.07 -12.77 -8.88
C PRO A 163 16.39 -11.39 -9.04
N HIS A 164 16.50 -10.56 -8.01
CA HIS A 164 16.08 -9.16 -7.99
C HIS A 164 17.29 -8.24 -7.72
N PRO A 165 18.24 -8.12 -8.66
CA PRO A 165 19.45 -7.32 -8.50
C PRO A 165 19.20 -5.82 -8.31
N GLU A 166 18.02 -5.34 -8.69
CA GLU A 166 17.55 -3.96 -8.51
C GLU A 166 17.22 -3.62 -7.05
N VAL A 167 16.97 -4.63 -6.20
CA VAL A 167 16.67 -4.41 -4.77
C VAL A 167 17.95 -4.12 -4.01
N GLN A 168 18.01 -2.96 -3.34
CA GLN A 168 19.16 -2.63 -2.51
C GLN A 168 19.24 -3.56 -1.29
N ALA A 169 20.46 -3.83 -0.80
CA ALA A 169 20.68 -4.72 0.34
C ALA A 169 19.88 -4.33 1.59
N VAL A 170 19.71 -3.04 1.85
CA VAL A 170 18.91 -2.52 2.97
C VAL A 170 17.43 -2.87 2.78
N GLN A 171 16.87 -2.60 1.59
CA GLN A 171 15.48 -2.93 1.25
C GLN A 171 15.22 -4.45 1.31
N ALA A 172 16.11 -5.25 0.74
CA ALA A 172 16.00 -6.71 0.79
C ALA A 172 15.98 -7.24 2.24
N LYS A 173 16.75 -6.62 3.14
CA LYS A 173 16.75 -6.96 4.56
C LYS A 173 15.46 -6.55 5.25
N GLU A 174 14.90 -5.39 4.91
CA GLU A 174 13.60 -4.94 5.41
C GLU A 174 12.46 -5.84 4.95
N ILE A 175 12.47 -6.28 3.69
CA ILE A 175 11.54 -7.28 3.16
C ILE A 175 11.66 -8.58 3.95
N ALA A 176 12.88 -9.12 4.12
CA ALA A 176 13.09 -10.35 4.88
C ALA A 176 12.61 -10.21 6.34
N ARG A 177 12.90 -9.09 6.99
CA ARG A 177 12.41 -8.78 8.34
C ARG A 177 10.88 -8.77 8.39
N TRP A 178 10.25 -8.07 7.44
CA TRP A 178 8.79 -7.97 7.38
C TRP A 178 8.16 -9.35 7.18
N ILE A 179 8.70 -10.19 6.28
CA ILE A 179 8.23 -11.56 6.07
C ILE A 179 8.28 -12.33 7.39
N LEU A 180 9.46 -12.38 8.05
CA LEU A 180 9.68 -13.18 9.26
C LEU A 180 8.89 -12.69 10.48
N LYS A 181 8.65 -11.37 10.59
CA LYS A 181 8.00 -10.76 11.75
C LYS A 181 6.49 -10.68 11.60
N SER A 182 6.01 -10.20 10.45
CA SER A 182 4.61 -9.79 10.26
C SER A 182 3.69 -10.92 9.81
N ASN A 183 4.22 -12.04 9.33
CA ASN A 183 3.43 -13.10 8.68
C ASN A 183 3.29 -14.37 9.55
N LYS A 184 3.51 -14.26 10.87
CA LYS A 184 3.27 -15.37 11.82
C LYS A 184 1.84 -15.42 12.31
N ASP A 185 1.14 -14.29 12.23
CA ASP A 185 -0.24 -14.16 12.66
C ASP A 185 -1.18 -14.44 11.48
N ALA A 186 -1.99 -15.50 11.58
CA ALA A 186 -2.99 -15.81 10.56
C ALA A 186 -4.15 -14.79 10.54
N ASP A 187 -4.25 -13.94 11.56
CA ASP A 187 -5.29 -12.93 11.71
C ASP A 187 -4.91 -11.59 11.11
N HIS A 188 -3.65 -11.45 10.69
CA HIS A 188 -3.14 -10.23 10.13
C HIS A 188 -2.34 -10.54 8.87
N PHE A 189 -2.94 -10.24 7.72
CA PHE A 189 -2.32 -10.53 6.43
C PHE A 189 -2.61 -9.44 5.40
N TYR A 190 -1.83 -9.47 4.32
CA TYR A 190 -1.88 -8.49 3.23
C TYR A 190 -2.16 -9.20 1.90
N LEU A 191 -3.02 -8.58 1.10
CA LEU A 191 -3.27 -8.91 -0.28
C LEU A 191 -2.94 -7.71 -1.15
N THR A 192 -2.73 -7.94 -2.45
CA THR A 192 -2.66 -6.88 -3.45
C THR A 192 -3.81 -7.02 -4.45
N GLY A 193 -4.07 -5.96 -5.22
CA GLY A 193 -5.09 -5.94 -6.25
C GLY A 193 -6.27 -5.04 -5.91
N ILE A 194 -6.93 -4.57 -6.96
CA ILE A 194 -8.16 -3.77 -6.86
C ILE A 194 -9.42 -4.62 -6.69
N SER A 195 -9.33 -5.95 -6.88
CA SER A 195 -10.42 -6.87 -6.58
C SER A 195 -9.89 -8.26 -6.24
N GLY A 196 -10.71 -9.03 -5.52
CA GLY A 196 -10.35 -10.38 -5.13
C GLY A 196 -11.28 -10.91 -4.03
N ALA A 197 -10.83 -11.95 -3.36
CA ALA A 197 -11.55 -12.52 -2.23
C ALA A 197 -10.58 -13.10 -1.20
N PHE A 198 -11.00 -13.07 0.06
CA PHE A 198 -10.32 -13.79 1.14
C PHE A 198 -11.31 -14.64 1.91
N LYS A 199 -10.80 -15.67 2.58
CA LYS A 199 -11.61 -16.57 3.39
C LYS A 199 -11.58 -16.13 4.85
N THR A 200 -12.75 -15.98 5.46
CA THR A 200 -12.85 -15.75 6.90
C THR A 200 -12.47 -17.02 7.67
N ARG A 201 -12.09 -16.83 8.92
CA ARG A 201 -11.68 -17.91 9.82
C ARG A 201 -12.82 -18.88 10.06
N MET A 202 -12.46 -20.07 10.51
CA MET A 202 -13.42 -20.97 11.15
C MET A 202 -13.95 -20.33 12.44
N LYS A 203 -15.22 -20.59 12.75
CA LYS A 203 -15.83 -20.07 13.97
C LYS A 203 -15.02 -20.55 15.20
N PRO A 204 -14.52 -19.64 16.04
CA PRO A 204 -13.84 -20.02 17.27
C PRO A 204 -14.75 -20.86 18.16
N VAL A 205 -14.20 -21.93 18.74
CA VAL A 205 -14.92 -22.81 19.68
C VAL A 205 -15.16 -22.09 21.02
N LYS A 206 -14.23 -21.20 21.41
CA LYS A 206 -14.32 -20.34 22.60
C LYS A 206 -14.90 -18.97 22.21
N ASP A 207 -15.55 -18.29 23.17
CA ASP A 207 -16.02 -16.88 23.07
C ASP A 207 -17.23 -16.59 22.14
N ALA A 208 -18.19 -17.53 22.08
CA ALA A 208 -19.48 -17.41 21.37
C ALA A 208 -19.38 -17.08 19.87
N GLY A 209 -18.16 -17.05 19.30
CA GLY A 209 -17.87 -16.63 17.95
C GLY A 209 -18.29 -15.20 17.69
N LYS A 210 -17.88 -14.23 18.52
CA LYS A 210 -17.88 -12.80 18.17
C LYS A 210 -16.52 -12.41 17.60
N GLY A 211 -16.50 -11.48 16.66
CA GLY A 211 -15.29 -10.98 16.06
C GLY A 211 -15.56 -9.83 15.10
N VAL A 212 -14.48 -9.15 14.73
CA VAL A 212 -14.49 -8.03 13.79
C VAL A 212 -13.39 -8.23 12.77
N TYR A 213 -13.71 -8.08 11.49
CA TYR A 213 -12.69 -7.87 10.46
C TYR A 213 -12.53 -6.39 10.19
N LEU A 214 -11.30 -5.93 10.15
CA LEU A 214 -10.91 -4.62 9.68
C LEU A 214 -10.19 -4.80 8.34
N LEU A 215 -10.76 -4.20 7.31
CA LEU A 215 -10.23 -4.21 5.96
C LEU A 215 -9.69 -2.83 5.68
N ARG A 216 -8.37 -2.68 5.56
CA ARG A 216 -7.74 -1.41 5.25
C ARG A 216 -7.12 -1.49 3.85
N ALA A 217 -7.78 -0.82 2.91
CA ALA A 217 -7.24 -0.60 1.58
C ALA A 217 -6.29 0.61 1.61
N SER A 218 -5.15 0.54 0.93
CA SER A 218 -4.25 1.67 0.77
C SER A 218 -3.53 1.67 -0.57
N TYR A 219 -3.14 2.86 -0.98
CA TYR A 219 -2.28 3.12 -2.14
C TYR A 219 -1.34 4.28 -1.77
N THR A 220 -0.08 4.15 -2.18
CA THR A 220 0.92 5.22 -2.03
C THR A 220 1.30 5.65 -3.43
N ASP A 221 1.14 6.93 -3.73
CA ASP A 221 1.40 7.48 -5.06
C ASP A 221 2.90 7.43 -5.43
N HIS A 222 3.19 7.70 -6.71
CA HIS A 222 4.55 7.77 -7.23
C HIS A 222 5.21 9.14 -7.03
N GLY A 223 4.56 10.06 -6.30
CA GLY A 223 4.98 11.44 -6.12
C GLY A 223 4.90 12.27 -7.39
N LEU A 224 5.59 13.41 -7.42
CA LEU A 224 5.65 14.26 -8.62
C LEU A 224 6.70 13.74 -9.59
N LYS A 225 6.49 13.95 -10.90
CA LYS A 225 7.47 13.59 -11.95
C LYS A 225 8.87 14.14 -11.66
N ASP A 226 8.94 15.40 -11.21
CA ASP A 226 10.21 16.08 -10.90
C ASP A 226 10.69 15.85 -9.45
N ASN A 227 9.86 15.24 -8.61
CA ASN A 227 10.20 14.88 -7.22
C ASN A 227 9.48 13.60 -6.75
N PRO A 228 9.92 12.41 -7.21
CA PRO A 228 9.26 11.13 -6.89
C PRO A 228 9.34 10.74 -5.41
N GLN A 229 10.15 11.43 -4.61
CA GLN A 229 10.28 11.17 -3.18
C GLN A 229 9.13 11.78 -2.37
N GLN A 230 8.37 12.72 -2.95
CA GLN A 230 7.24 13.36 -2.28
C GLN A 230 5.97 12.50 -2.33
N ARG A 231 6.09 11.22 -1.95
CA ARG A 231 4.96 10.29 -2.01
C ARG A 231 3.90 10.61 -0.96
N LYS A 232 2.62 10.53 -1.32
CA LYS A 232 1.50 10.59 -0.36
C LYS A 232 0.73 9.27 -0.37
N ARG A 233 0.11 8.97 0.78
CA ARG A 233 -0.64 7.73 0.99
C ARG A 233 -2.12 8.02 1.20
N GLY A 234 -2.94 7.31 0.44
CA GLY A 234 -4.38 7.22 0.59
C GLY A 234 -4.75 5.93 1.30
N GLN A 235 -5.77 5.99 2.15
CA GLN A 235 -6.26 4.78 2.83
C GLN A 235 -7.77 4.86 3.11
N TYR A 236 -8.39 3.70 3.09
CA TYR A 236 -9.79 3.52 3.46
C TYR A 236 -9.92 2.29 4.37
N THR A 237 -10.66 2.42 5.46
CA THR A 237 -10.91 1.29 6.38
C THR A 237 -12.39 0.95 6.46
N LEU A 238 -12.71 -0.30 6.18
CA LEU A 238 -14.02 -0.90 6.35
C LEU A 238 -14.01 -1.89 7.51
N MET A 239 -15.13 -1.99 8.22
CA MET A 239 -15.28 -2.91 9.35
C MET A 239 -16.44 -3.87 9.08
N LEU A 240 -16.19 -5.18 9.20
CA LEU A 240 -17.19 -6.23 9.16
C LEU A 240 -17.39 -6.81 10.56
N LYS A 241 -18.65 -7.06 10.94
CA LYS A 241 -19.00 -7.68 12.22
C LYS A 241 -19.80 -8.95 11.97
N ASN A 242 -19.77 -9.92 12.86
CA ASN A 242 -20.65 -11.08 12.75
C ASN A 242 -21.84 -11.04 13.70
#